data_AF-A0A8S2YZJ5-F1
#
_entry.id   AF-A0A8S2YZJ5-F1
#
_cell.length_a   1.000
_cell.length_b   1.000
_cell.length_c   1.000
_cell.angle_alpha   90.00
_cell.angle_beta   90.00
_cell.angle_gamma   90.00
#
_symmetry.space_group_name_H-M   'P 1'
#
loop_
_entity.id
_entity.type
_entity.pdbx_description
1 polymer ?
#
loop_
_entity_poly.entity_id
_entity_poly.type
_entity_poly.pdbx_seq_one_letter_code
_entity_poly.pdbx_strand_id
1 'polypeptide(L)' 'TDAPNLSATHLIHVNSPTWNASAQEQCISDLDKATLNILTLADEQGLTSVAIPSVSSGK' A
#
# COMPACT_ATOMS: atom_id res chain seq x y z
N THR A 1 0.32 6.74 10.10
CA THR A 1 0.27 8.05 10.80
C THR A 1 -1.18 8.41 11.05
N ASP A 2 -1.46 9.37 11.91
CA ASP A 2 -2.81 9.92 12.06
C ASP A 2 -3.31 10.55 10.75
N ALA A 3 -4.63 10.67 10.61
CA ALA A 3 -5.32 11.13 9.41
C ALA A 3 -6.24 12.33 9.71
N PRO A 4 -5.70 13.48 10.14
CA PRO A 4 -6.53 14.63 10.50
C PRO A 4 -7.36 15.11 9.31
N ASN A 5 -8.62 15.50 9.59
CA ASN A 5 -9.61 15.93 8.59
C ASN A 5 -10.04 14.85 7.58
N LEU A 6 -9.75 13.56 7.84
CA LEU A 6 -10.28 12.43 7.08
C LEU A 6 -11.22 11.60 7.97
N SER A 7 -12.17 10.90 7.34
CA SER A 7 -13.03 9.93 8.06
C SER A 7 -12.28 8.65 8.46
N ALA A 8 -11.12 8.40 7.87
CA ALA A 8 -10.23 7.30 8.27
C ALA A 8 -9.46 7.69 9.54
N THR A 9 -9.16 6.71 10.39
CA THR A 9 -8.39 6.94 11.62
C THR A 9 -6.88 7.03 11.35
N HIS A 10 -6.39 6.29 10.35
CA HIS A 10 -4.97 6.18 10.02
C HIS A 10 -4.72 6.33 8.52
N LEU A 11 -3.54 6.86 8.19
CA LEU A 11 -2.95 6.84 6.86
C LEU A 11 -1.75 5.89 6.86
N ILE A 12 -1.79 4.89 5.98
CA ILE A 12 -0.66 4.02 5.68
C ILE A 12 0.02 4.56 4.42
N HIS A 13 1.27 4.99 4.56
CA HIS A 13 2.08 5.47 3.44
C HIS A 13 2.83 4.30 2.83
N VAL A 14 2.75 4.16 1.51
CA VAL A 14 3.30 3.02 0.77
C VAL A 14 4.21 3.55 -0.31
N ASN A 15 5.45 3.07 -0.34
CA ASN A 15 6.35 3.27 -1.47
C ASN A 15 6.25 2.04 -2.36
N SER A 16 5.45 2.13 -3.42
CA SER A 16 5.21 1.04 -4.36
C SER A 16 6.16 1.14 -5.58
N PRO A 17 6.40 0.05 -6.31
CA PRO A 17 7.33 0.07 -7.44
C PRO A 17 6.80 0.95 -8.58
N THR A 18 7.71 1.65 -9.27
CA THR A 18 7.46 2.24 -10.59
C THR A 18 7.51 1.12 -11.64
N TRP A 19 6.54 1.10 -12.56
CA TRP A 19 6.51 0.09 -13.60
C TRP A 19 7.74 0.15 -14.52
N ASN A 20 8.37 -1.00 -14.72
CA ASN A 20 9.48 -1.18 -15.65
C ASN A 20 9.24 -2.42 -16.53
N ALA A 21 8.99 -2.19 -17.81
CA ALA A 21 8.71 -3.25 -18.78
C ALA A 21 9.88 -4.24 -18.97
N SER A 22 11.11 -3.88 -18.62
CA SER A 22 12.27 -4.78 -18.65
C SER A 22 12.47 -5.57 -17.36
N ALA A 23 11.72 -5.27 -16.30
CA ALA A 23 11.82 -5.91 -14.99
C ALA A 23 10.43 -6.25 -14.41
N GLN A 24 9.52 -6.73 -15.27
CA GLN A 24 8.09 -6.90 -14.94
C GLN A 24 7.87 -7.80 -13.73
N GLU A 25 8.54 -8.95 -13.67
CA GLU A 25 8.43 -9.90 -12.56
C GLU A 25 8.84 -9.26 -11.22
N GLN A 26 9.90 -8.46 -11.23
CA GLN A 26 10.35 -7.72 -10.05
C GLN A 26 9.32 -6.66 -9.64
N CYS A 27 8.78 -5.89 -10.60
CA CYS A 27 7.73 -4.92 -10.32
C CYS A 27 6.47 -5.58 -9.72
N ILE A 28 6.08 -6.75 -10.21
CA ILE A 28 4.95 -7.51 -9.67
C ILE A 28 5.28 -7.98 -8.24
N SER A 29 6.45 -8.58 -8.03
CA SER A 29 6.88 -9.05 -6.70
C SER A 29 6.97 -7.93 -5.67
N ASP A 30 7.47 -6.76 -6.05
CA ASP A 30 7.55 -5.59 -5.17
C ASP A 30 6.16 -5.01 -4.85
N LEU A 31 5.22 -5.05 -5.81
CA LEU A 31 3.84 -4.62 -5.58
C LEU A 31 3.10 -5.60 -4.64
N ASP A 32 3.32 -6.90 -4.80
CA ASP A 32 2.79 -7.93 -3.90
C ASP A 32 3.32 -7.72 -2.48
N LYS A 33 4.64 -7.50 -2.34
CA LYS A 33 5.27 -7.20 -1.05
C LYS A 33 4.73 -5.92 -0.43
N ALA A 34 4.56 -4.86 -1.22
CA ALA A 34 3.97 -3.60 -0.75
C ALA A 34 2.54 -3.81 -0.23
N THR A 35 1.73 -4.59 -0.95
CA THR A 35 0.35 -4.90 -0.55
C THR A 35 0.30 -5.72 0.74
N LEU A 36 1.15 -6.74 0.87
CA LEU A 36 1.25 -7.54 2.11
C LEU A 36 1.65 -6.66 3.30
N ASN A 37 2.63 -5.77 3.13
CA ASN A 37 3.06 -4.87 4.20
C ASN A 37 1.94 -3.92 4.66
N ILE A 38 1.05 -3.48 3.77
CA ILE A 38 -0.15 -2.69 4.15
C ILE A 38 -1.02 -3.49 5.11
N LEU A 39 -1.30 -4.75 4.76
CA LEU A 39 -2.16 -5.63 5.55
C LEU A 39 -1.53 -5.97 6.90
N THR A 40 -0.24 -6.31 6.91
CA THR A 40 0.52 -6.58 8.14
C THR A 40 0.48 -5.37 9.07
N LEU A 41 0.75 -4.17 8.56
CA LEU A 41 0.72 -2.96 9.40
C LEU A 41 -0.69 -2.64 9.90
N ALA A 42 -1.73 -2.88 9.10
CA ALA A 42 -3.11 -2.70 9.53
C ALA A 42 -3.47 -3.64 10.69
N ASP A 43 -3.04 -4.91 10.61
CA ASP A 43 -3.23 -5.92 11.66
C ASP A 43 -2.47 -5.55 12.95
N GLU A 44 -1.20 -5.17 12.82
CA GLU A 44 -0.36 -4.73 13.96
C GLU A 44 -0.94 -3.52 14.70
N GLN A 45 -1.65 -2.63 13.99
CA GLN A 45 -2.31 -1.46 14.56
C GLN A 45 -3.74 -1.76 15.05
N GLY A 46 -4.20 -3.01 14.98
CA GLY A 46 -5.54 -3.43 15.40
C GLY A 46 -6.66 -2.81 14.56
N LEU A 47 -6.40 -2.48 13.29
CA LEU A 47 -7.39 -1.92 12.39
C LEU A 47 -8.33 -3.01 11.88
N THR A 48 -9.63 -2.73 11.89
CA THR A 48 -10.65 -3.70 11.43
C THR A 48 -11.04 -3.51 9.96
N SER A 49 -10.56 -2.45 9.32
CA SER A 49 -10.83 -2.17 7.91
C SER A 49 -9.70 -1.37 7.27
N VAL A 50 -9.47 -1.60 5.98
CA VAL A 50 -8.50 -0.87 5.16
C VAL A 50 -9.07 -0.68 3.76
N ALA A 51 -8.91 0.51 3.19
CA ALA A 51 -9.22 0.80 1.80
C ALA A 51 -7.92 0.89 1.00
N ILE A 52 -7.78 0.07 -0.03
CA ILE A 52 -6.57 0.01 -0.87
C ILE A 52 -6.94 0.51 -2.28
N PRO A 53 -6.35 1.62 -2.75
CA PRO A 53 -6.59 2.11 -4.11
C PRO A 53 -5.86 1.22 -5.13
N SER A 54 -5.93 1.57 -6.42
CA SER A 54 -5.09 0.95 -7.46
C SER A 54 -3.62 1.40 -7.33
N VAL A 55 -2.93 0.88 -6.31
CA VAL A 55 -1.52 1.20 -6.01
C VAL A 55 -0.63 0.95 -7.24
N SER A 56 0.33 1.84 -7.49
CA SER A 56 1.22 1.84 -8.68
C SER A 56 0.56 2.01 -10.05
N SER A 57 -0.76 2.19 -10.18
CA SER A 57 -1.41 2.40 -11.49
C SER A 57 -1.32 3.84 -12.03
N GLY A 58 -0.67 4.74 -11.27
CA GLY A 58 -0.51 6.16 -11.60
C GLY A 58 0.62 6.44 -12.60
N LYS A 59 0.99 7.72 -12.72
CA LYS A 59 2.15 8.15 -13.53
C LYS A 59 3.48 7.87 -12.84
#